data_AF-G7EEP5-F1
#
_entry.id   AF-G7EEP5-F1
#
_cell.length_a   1.000
_cell.length_b   1.000
_cell.length_c   1.000
_cell.angle_alpha   90.00
_cell.angle_beta   90.00
_cell.angle_gamma   90.00
#
_symmetry.space_group_name_H-M   'P 1'
#
loop_
_entity.id
_entity.type
_entity.pdbx_description
1 polymer ?
#
loop_
_entity_poly.entity_id
_entity_poly.type
_entity_poly.pdbx_seq_one_letter_code
_entity_poly.pdbx_strand_id
1 'polypeptide(L)'
;MKRVVALLILLTSHAAISQQLDLGINFVNVDSLNVRELPNSNSKVVGKKIFRQGVDVLEYQGDWAKISFYNEGKVSMKWISASYLVKTRPDNKKNKYELNAIKEQIPRSSNEKAGYFLLYTEVVNGNFITLHERTSSASTGYTKTEFNCNTKQYRVLGYTERHIENIYFDDTPTNWAYSRQGSSKYDLINYVCSTKR
;
A
#
# COMPACT_ATOMS: atom_id res chain seq x y z
N MET A 1 43.01 1.90 58.22
CA MET A 1 41.73 1.34 57.73
C MET A 1 41.45 1.90 56.34
N LYS A 2 41.77 1.17 55.26
CA LYS A 2 41.43 1.56 53.89
C LYS A 2 40.30 0.64 53.41
N ARG A 3 39.12 1.19 53.16
CA ARG A 3 37.98 0.47 52.57
C ARG A 3 38.17 0.44 51.07
N VAL A 4 38.31 -0.76 50.50
CA VAL A 4 38.25 -0.98 49.06
C VAL A 4 36.79 -1.19 48.69
N VAL A 5 36.24 -0.32 47.85
CA VAL A 5 34.91 -0.50 47.24
C VAL A 5 35.13 -1.15 45.87
N ALA A 6 34.69 -2.39 45.70
CA ALA A 6 34.70 -3.07 44.41
C ALA A 6 33.45 -2.64 43.62
N LEU A 7 33.66 -1.92 42.52
CA LEU A 7 32.61 -1.49 41.60
C LEU A 7 32.29 -2.63 40.63
N LEU A 8 31.15 -3.32 40.84
CA LEU A 8 30.67 -4.39 39.97
C LEU A 8 30.03 -3.76 38.71
N ILE A 9 30.71 -3.84 37.57
CA ILE A 9 30.16 -3.38 36.28
C ILE A 9 29.30 -4.52 35.71
N LEU A 10 27.98 -4.37 35.81
CA LEU A 10 27.01 -5.24 35.14
C LEU A 10 27.00 -4.90 33.64
N LEU A 11 27.75 -5.68 32.84
CA LEU A 11 27.65 -5.69 31.38
C LEU A 11 26.28 -6.24 30.98
N THR A 12 25.29 -5.36 30.79
CA THR A 12 23.99 -5.75 30.23
C THR A 12 24.16 -6.01 28.74
N SER A 13 24.29 -7.29 28.39
CA SER A 13 24.21 -7.75 27.01
C SER A 13 22.85 -7.35 26.44
N HIS A 14 22.84 -6.40 25.53
CA HIS A 14 21.68 -6.14 24.70
C HIS A 14 21.59 -7.31 23.71
N ALA A 15 20.71 -8.27 23.99
CA ALA A 15 20.34 -9.25 23.00
C ALA A 15 19.75 -8.49 21.80
N ALA A 16 20.50 -8.42 20.71
CA ALA A 16 19.92 -8.05 19.42
C ALA A 16 18.78 -9.03 19.17
N ILE A 17 17.55 -8.52 19.09
CA ILE A 17 16.39 -9.32 18.74
C ILE A 17 16.59 -9.75 17.30
N SER A 18 17.21 -10.91 17.10
CA SER A 18 17.18 -11.61 15.83
C SER A 18 15.73 -11.96 15.59
N GLN A 19 15.11 -11.39 14.54
CA GLN A 19 13.82 -11.89 14.08
C GLN A 19 14.07 -13.32 13.63
N GLN A 20 13.72 -14.28 14.50
CA GLN A 20 13.91 -15.68 14.20
C GLN A 20 12.92 -16.06 13.09
N LEU A 21 13.42 -16.09 11.87
CA LEU A 21 12.65 -16.54 10.72
C LEU A 21 12.46 -18.06 10.86
N ASP A 22 11.21 -18.49 10.83
CA ASP A 22 10.86 -19.91 10.94
C ASP A 22 10.98 -20.59 9.58
N LEU A 23 11.10 -21.93 9.60
CA LEU A 23 10.91 -22.75 8.41
C LEU A 23 9.46 -22.68 7.92
N GLY A 24 9.23 -23.05 6.67
CA GLY A 24 7.93 -22.98 6.01
C GLY A 24 7.70 -21.67 5.26
N ILE A 25 6.44 -21.29 5.11
CA ILE A 25 6.06 -20.15 4.26
C ILE A 25 6.50 -18.83 4.88
N ASN A 26 7.42 -18.17 4.20
CA ASN A 26 7.83 -16.78 4.44
C ASN A 26 7.50 -15.93 3.20
N PHE A 27 7.61 -14.61 3.31
CA PHE A 27 7.22 -13.69 2.25
C PHE A 27 8.33 -12.71 1.90
N VAL A 28 8.46 -12.43 0.61
CA VAL A 28 9.47 -11.50 0.07
C VAL A 28 9.10 -10.05 0.38
N ASN A 29 10.01 -9.30 0.98
CA ASN A 29 9.86 -7.89 1.38
C ASN A 29 10.73 -6.93 0.54
N VAL A 30 10.95 -7.26 -0.72
CA VAL A 30 11.64 -6.42 -1.71
C VAL A 30 10.99 -6.61 -3.08
N ASP A 31 11.03 -5.60 -3.94
CA ASP A 31 10.33 -5.62 -5.24
C ASP A 31 10.83 -6.77 -6.14
N SER A 32 12.13 -7.07 -6.08
CA SER A 32 12.74 -8.17 -6.83
C SER A 32 13.85 -8.84 -6.03
N LEU A 33 13.69 -10.13 -5.73
CA LEU A 33 14.65 -10.95 -5.01
C LEU A 33 15.24 -12.02 -5.92
N ASN A 34 16.56 -12.07 -6.07
CA ASN A 34 17.24 -13.07 -6.89
C ASN A 34 17.22 -14.47 -6.22
N VAL A 35 16.93 -15.49 -7.02
CA VAL A 35 17.07 -16.91 -6.67
C VAL A 35 18.39 -17.43 -7.25
N ARG A 36 19.24 -18.04 -6.43
CA ARG A 36 20.61 -18.44 -6.78
C ARG A 36 20.85 -19.93 -6.62
N GLU A 37 21.86 -20.45 -7.31
CA GLU A 37 22.24 -21.87 -7.22
C GLU A 37 22.91 -22.24 -5.89
N LEU A 38 23.70 -21.34 -5.33
CA LEU A 38 24.47 -21.52 -4.08
C LEU A 38 24.25 -20.32 -3.13
N PRO A 39 24.48 -20.49 -1.81
CA PRO A 39 24.27 -19.45 -0.81
C PRO A 39 25.43 -18.44 -0.78
N ASN A 40 25.65 -17.75 -1.90
CA ASN A 40 26.61 -16.64 -1.99
C ASN A 40 26.23 -15.65 -3.11
N SER A 41 26.72 -14.42 -3.00
CA SER A 41 26.40 -13.30 -3.89
C SER A 41 26.96 -13.45 -5.32
N ASN A 42 27.99 -14.28 -5.50
CA ASN A 42 28.65 -14.52 -6.78
C ASN A 42 28.04 -15.70 -7.56
N SER A 43 27.16 -16.48 -6.94
CA SER A 43 26.51 -17.63 -7.56
C SER A 43 25.54 -17.19 -8.66
N LYS A 44 25.42 -18.03 -9.70
CA LYS A 44 24.49 -17.84 -10.81
C LYS A 44 23.06 -17.59 -10.32
N VAL A 45 22.43 -16.55 -10.88
CA VAL A 45 21.01 -16.26 -10.70
C VAL A 45 20.21 -17.15 -11.66
N VAL A 46 19.27 -17.92 -11.12
CA VAL A 46 18.43 -18.87 -11.87
C VAL A 46 16.96 -18.50 -11.88
N GLY A 47 16.60 -17.40 -11.22
CA GLY A 47 15.23 -16.91 -11.18
C GLY A 47 15.09 -15.72 -10.26
N LYS A 48 13.84 -15.30 -10.08
CA LYS A 48 13.48 -14.19 -9.20
C LYS A 48 12.19 -14.52 -8.44
N LYS A 49 12.03 -13.90 -7.28
CA LYS A 49 10.79 -13.82 -6.52
C LYS A 49 10.39 -12.35 -6.39
N ILE A 50 9.10 -12.09 -6.41
CA ILE A 50 8.55 -10.73 -6.36
C ILE A 50 8.03 -10.40 -4.96
N PHE A 51 7.86 -9.12 -4.67
CA PHE A 51 7.28 -8.63 -3.42
C PHE A 51 6.00 -9.38 -3.05
N ARG A 52 5.87 -9.74 -1.77
CA ARG A 52 4.77 -10.51 -1.15
C ARG A 52 4.61 -11.94 -1.65
N GLN A 53 5.48 -12.43 -2.53
CA GLN A 53 5.44 -13.83 -2.94
C GLN A 53 5.80 -14.72 -1.76
N GLY A 54 4.96 -15.72 -1.51
CA GLY A 54 5.24 -16.78 -0.55
C GLY A 54 6.38 -17.67 -1.06
N VAL A 55 7.32 -17.98 -0.19
CA VAL A 55 8.43 -18.91 -0.44
C VAL A 55 8.46 -19.94 0.68
N ASP A 56 8.52 -21.21 0.33
CA ASP A 56 8.65 -22.30 1.28
C ASP A 56 10.13 -22.48 1.64
N VAL A 57 10.50 -22.06 2.86
CA VAL A 57 11.87 -22.12 3.37
C VAL A 57 12.11 -23.44 4.08
N LEU A 58 13.12 -24.17 3.60
CA LEU A 58 13.47 -25.50 4.06
C LEU A 58 14.65 -25.50 5.03
N GLU A 59 15.53 -24.51 4.92
CA GLU A 59 16.76 -24.42 5.72
C GLU A 59 17.31 -22.98 5.71
N TYR A 60 18.00 -22.59 6.77
CA TYR A 60 18.82 -21.38 6.81
C TYR A 60 20.31 -21.73 6.94
N GLN A 61 21.16 -21.04 6.19
CA GLN A 61 22.62 -21.13 6.26
C GLN A 61 23.21 -19.72 6.27
N GLY A 62 23.50 -19.19 7.46
CA GLY A 62 23.88 -17.80 7.64
C GLY A 62 22.78 -16.87 7.11
N ASP A 63 23.15 -15.93 6.24
CA ASP A 63 22.22 -14.95 5.64
C ASP A 63 21.40 -15.49 4.46
N TRP A 64 21.40 -16.82 4.25
CA TRP A 64 20.75 -17.47 3.12
C TRP A 64 19.65 -18.42 3.58
N ALA A 65 18.55 -18.41 2.83
CA ALA A 65 17.44 -19.34 2.97
C ALA A 65 17.38 -20.28 1.77
N LYS A 66 17.38 -21.59 2.02
CA LYS A 66 17.13 -22.62 1.01
C LYS A 66 15.63 -22.76 0.83
N ILE A 67 15.17 -22.67 -0.41
CA ILE A 67 13.75 -22.71 -0.75
C ILE A 67 13.43 -23.83 -1.73
N SER A 68 12.19 -24.31 -1.68
CA SER A 68 11.58 -25.07 -2.77
C SER A 68 11.29 -24.13 -3.95
N PHE A 69 11.99 -24.34 -5.06
CA PHE A 69 11.90 -23.49 -6.25
C PHE A 69 11.37 -24.27 -7.46
N TYR A 70 10.12 -23.98 -7.82
CA TYR A 70 9.50 -24.44 -9.06
C TYR A 70 9.90 -23.52 -10.23
N ASN A 71 10.45 -24.11 -11.29
CA ASN A 71 10.72 -23.44 -12.54
C ASN A 71 10.59 -24.42 -13.71
N GLU A 72 9.94 -24.01 -14.79
CA GLU A 72 9.78 -24.81 -16.03
C GLU A 72 9.36 -26.27 -15.78
N GLY A 73 8.35 -26.50 -14.92
CA GLY A 73 7.86 -27.86 -14.66
C GLY A 73 8.66 -28.66 -13.64
N LYS A 74 9.77 -28.14 -13.11
CA LYS A 74 10.66 -28.87 -12.18
C LYS A 74 10.76 -28.16 -10.84
N VAL A 75 10.78 -28.94 -9.77
CA VAL A 75 11.10 -28.46 -8.41
C VAL A 75 12.57 -28.70 -8.15
N SER A 76 13.27 -27.68 -7.66
CA SER A 76 14.67 -27.75 -7.26
C SER A 76 14.90 -26.93 -6.00
N MET A 77 15.96 -27.25 -5.25
CA MET A 77 16.35 -26.47 -4.08
C MET A 77 17.30 -25.36 -4.50
N LYS A 78 16.96 -24.13 -4.15
CA LYS A 78 17.72 -22.92 -4.50
C LYS A 78 17.83 -21.98 -3.31
N TRP A 79 18.67 -20.98 -3.42
CA TRP A 79 18.99 -20.07 -2.33
C TRP A 79 18.53 -18.65 -2.60
N ILE A 80 18.00 -17.99 -1.57
CA ILE A 80 17.68 -16.58 -1.55
C ILE A 80 18.28 -15.93 -0.31
N SER A 81 18.49 -14.61 -0.33
CA SER A 81 18.98 -13.89 0.85
C SER A 81 17.84 -13.74 1.87
N ALA A 82 18.09 -14.20 3.10
CA ALA A 82 17.13 -14.24 4.19
C ALA A 82 16.77 -12.85 4.72
N SER A 83 17.64 -11.84 4.53
CA SER A 83 17.39 -10.46 4.96
C SER A 83 16.20 -9.79 4.26
N TYR A 84 15.70 -10.39 3.18
CA TYR A 84 14.53 -9.92 2.44
C TYR A 84 13.26 -10.74 2.72
N LEU A 85 13.28 -11.60 3.74
CA LEU A 85 12.13 -12.41 4.13
C LEU A 85 11.47 -11.88 5.40
N VAL A 86 10.15 -12.02 5.45
CA VAL A 86 9.35 -11.75 6.64
C VAL A 86 8.34 -12.88 6.86
N LYS A 87 7.98 -13.11 8.12
CA LYS A 87 7.06 -14.19 8.53
C LYS A 87 5.64 -13.98 8.05
N THR A 88 5.16 -12.74 8.05
CA THR A 88 3.81 -12.39 7.60
C THR A 88 3.85 -11.77 6.22
N ARG A 89 2.84 -12.02 5.39
CA ARG A 89 2.75 -11.41 4.06
C ARG A 89 2.73 -9.89 4.24
N PRO A 90 3.71 -9.13 3.68
CA PRO A 90 3.66 -7.68 3.73
C PRO A 90 2.34 -7.19 3.12
N ASP A 91 1.83 -6.09 3.64
CA ASP A 91 0.76 -5.36 2.95
C ASP A 91 1.32 -4.73 1.67
N ASN A 92 0.44 -4.39 0.72
CA ASN A 92 0.85 -3.53 -0.38
C ASN A 92 1.39 -2.21 0.18
N LYS A 93 2.43 -1.64 -0.44
CA LYS A 93 2.84 -0.25 -0.16
C LYS A 93 1.64 0.64 -0.45
N LYS A 94 0.99 1.13 0.60
CA LYS A 94 -0.14 2.06 0.50
C LYS A 94 0.30 3.27 -0.30
N ASN A 95 -0.50 3.67 -1.28
CA ASN A 95 -0.19 4.88 -2.05
C ASN A 95 -0.48 6.15 -1.23
N LYS A 96 -0.10 7.33 -1.74
CA LYS A 96 -0.28 8.60 -1.03
C LYS A 96 -1.74 8.90 -0.64
N TYR A 97 -2.71 8.37 -1.37
CA TYR A 97 -4.13 8.55 -1.09
C TYR A 97 -4.63 7.65 0.04
N GLU A 98 -4.02 6.48 0.23
CA GLU A 98 -4.32 5.57 1.33
C GLU A 98 -3.60 5.96 2.63
N LEU A 99 -2.34 6.40 2.51
CA LEU A 99 -1.54 6.82 3.66
C LEU A 99 -2.12 8.05 4.35
N ASN A 100 -2.61 9.01 3.56
CA ASN A 100 -3.11 10.30 4.04
C ASN A 100 -4.63 10.43 3.86
N ALA A 101 -5.36 9.31 3.89
CA ALA A 101 -6.79 9.31 3.69
C ALA A 101 -7.50 10.11 4.80
N ILE A 102 -8.19 11.19 4.40
CA ILE A 102 -8.98 12.04 5.29
C ILE A 102 -10.20 11.28 5.85
N LYS A 103 -10.87 10.53 4.97
CA LYS A 103 -12.10 9.74 5.24
C LYS A 103 -13.21 10.53 5.93
N GLU A 104 -13.44 11.75 5.47
CA GLU A 104 -14.54 12.61 5.93
C GLU A 104 -15.85 12.20 5.24
N GLN A 105 -16.93 12.04 6.01
CA GLN A 105 -18.24 11.75 5.45
C GLN A 105 -18.78 12.96 4.69
N ILE A 106 -19.17 12.75 3.44
CA ILE A 106 -19.85 13.75 2.60
C ILE A 106 -21.35 13.59 2.83
N PRO A 107 -22.05 14.58 3.42
CA PRO A 107 -23.50 14.52 3.58
C PRO A 107 -24.19 14.40 2.22
N ARG A 108 -25.21 13.55 2.12
CA ARG A 108 -25.97 13.34 0.90
C ARG A 108 -27.35 13.94 1.01
N SER A 109 -27.78 14.64 -0.03
CA SER A 109 -29.14 15.16 -0.16
C SER A 109 -30.11 14.12 -0.75
N SER A 110 -29.61 12.94 -1.15
CA SER A 110 -30.41 11.83 -1.68
C SER A 110 -30.58 10.71 -0.65
N ASN A 111 -31.71 10.01 -0.69
CA ASN A 111 -31.99 8.84 0.17
C ASN A 111 -31.29 7.53 -0.27
N GLU A 112 -30.17 7.64 -0.98
CA GLU A 112 -29.41 6.47 -1.42
C GLU A 112 -28.79 5.74 -0.22
N LYS A 113 -28.91 4.41 -0.18
CA LYS A 113 -28.29 3.55 0.84
C LYS A 113 -26.81 3.29 0.54
N ALA A 114 -26.02 4.35 0.47
CA ALA A 114 -24.57 4.29 0.30
C ALA A 114 -23.87 5.39 1.11
N GLY A 115 -22.73 5.06 1.71
CA GLY A 115 -21.83 6.03 2.30
C GLY A 115 -20.98 6.72 1.23
N TYR A 116 -20.69 7.99 1.43
CA TYR A 116 -19.84 8.78 0.55
C TYR A 116 -18.78 9.46 1.41
N PHE A 117 -17.50 9.30 1.05
CA PHE A 117 -16.40 9.82 1.86
C PHE A 117 -15.36 10.53 1.00
N LEU A 118 -14.90 11.70 1.46
CA LEU A 118 -13.76 12.41 0.91
C LEU A 118 -12.48 11.76 1.45
N LEU A 119 -11.61 11.30 0.54
CA LEU A 119 -10.35 10.65 0.88
C LEU A 119 -9.16 11.60 0.74
N TYR A 120 -9.20 12.48 -0.26
CA TYR A 120 -8.11 13.39 -0.55
C TYR A 120 -8.62 14.66 -1.22
N THR A 121 -7.92 15.76 -0.99
CA THR A 121 -8.17 17.05 -1.64
C THR A 121 -6.85 17.79 -1.85
N GLU A 122 -6.72 18.44 -3.01
CA GLU A 122 -5.65 19.39 -3.32
C GLU A 122 -6.21 20.50 -4.21
N VAL A 123 -5.53 21.65 -4.24
CA VAL A 123 -5.86 22.75 -5.14
C VAL A 123 -4.76 22.88 -6.18
N VAL A 124 -5.13 22.81 -7.46
CA VAL A 124 -4.23 22.94 -8.60
C VAL A 124 -4.82 23.96 -9.56
N ASN A 125 -4.07 25.03 -9.87
CA ASN A 125 -4.50 26.10 -10.77
C ASN A 125 -5.89 26.69 -10.44
N GLY A 126 -6.21 26.81 -9.14
CA GLY A 126 -7.49 27.34 -8.67
C GLY A 126 -8.68 26.36 -8.74
N ASN A 127 -8.46 25.13 -9.20
CA ASN A 127 -9.45 24.05 -9.15
C ASN A 127 -9.13 23.09 -8.01
N PHE A 128 -10.18 22.54 -7.39
CA PHE A 128 -10.03 21.42 -6.48
C PHE A 128 -9.90 20.13 -7.26
N ILE A 129 -8.93 19.30 -6.87
CA ILE A 129 -8.84 17.90 -7.25
C ILE A 129 -9.13 17.07 -6.01
N THR A 130 -10.13 16.21 -6.08
CA THR A 130 -10.50 15.32 -4.98
C THR A 130 -10.45 13.88 -5.38
N LEU A 131 -10.28 13.03 -4.37
CA LEU A 131 -10.57 11.62 -4.45
C LEU A 131 -11.62 11.30 -3.41
N HIS A 132 -12.68 10.62 -3.82
CA HIS A 132 -13.77 10.24 -2.93
C HIS A 132 -14.23 8.81 -3.23
N GLU A 133 -14.67 8.12 -2.17
CA GLU A 133 -15.25 6.78 -2.23
C GLU A 133 -16.76 6.82 -2.06
N ARG A 134 -17.44 5.91 -2.74
CA ARG A 134 -18.82 5.53 -2.50
C ARG A 134 -18.84 4.07 -2.05
N THR A 135 -19.46 3.78 -0.92
CA THR A 135 -19.53 2.44 -0.34
C THR A 135 -20.99 2.05 -0.14
N SER A 136 -21.44 0.98 -0.79
CA SER A 136 -22.73 0.33 -0.53
C SER A 136 -22.53 -1.12 -0.11
N SER A 137 -23.62 -1.82 0.18
CA SER A 137 -23.57 -3.27 0.43
C SER A 137 -23.13 -4.09 -0.78
N ALA A 138 -23.24 -3.53 -1.99
CA ALA A 138 -22.95 -4.24 -3.24
C ALA A 138 -21.58 -3.90 -3.83
N SER A 139 -21.11 -2.66 -3.65
CA SER A 139 -19.87 -2.21 -4.27
C SER A 139 -19.21 -1.05 -3.52
N THR A 140 -17.89 -0.94 -3.71
CA THR A 140 -17.12 0.26 -3.36
C THR A 140 -16.51 0.84 -4.62
N GLY A 141 -16.77 2.11 -4.90
CA GLY A 141 -16.24 2.82 -6.07
C GLY A 141 -15.43 4.03 -5.66
N TYR A 142 -14.30 4.26 -6.31
CA TYR A 142 -13.43 5.40 -6.09
C TYR A 142 -13.47 6.30 -7.33
N THR A 143 -13.61 7.61 -7.15
CA THR A 143 -13.61 8.56 -8.26
C THR A 143 -12.69 9.73 -7.98
N LYS A 144 -11.83 10.06 -8.95
CA LYS A 144 -11.05 11.30 -8.93
C LYS A 144 -11.80 12.38 -9.69
N THR A 145 -12.00 13.55 -9.07
CA THR A 145 -12.80 14.64 -9.65
C THR A 145 -12.04 15.94 -9.60
N GLU A 146 -12.06 16.70 -10.68
CA GLU A 146 -11.64 18.09 -10.70
C GLU A 146 -12.86 18.99 -10.76
N PHE A 147 -12.91 20.06 -9.97
CA PHE A 147 -13.99 21.03 -10.01
C PHE A 147 -13.56 22.43 -9.60
N ASN A 148 -14.34 23.43 -10.00
CA ASN A 148 -14.12 24.82 -9.64
C ASN A 148 -15.23 25.32 -8.71
N CYS A 149 -14.87 25.88 -7.55
CA CYS A 149 -15.85 26.34 -6.57
C CYS A 149 -16.63 27.58 -6.99
N ASN A 150 -16.11 28.39 -7.92
CA ASN A 150 -16.80 29.57 -8.43
C ASN A 150 -17.79 29.20 -9.54
N THR A 151 -17.38 28.37 -10.51
CA THR A 151 -18.27 27.99 -11.63
C THR A 151 -19.19 26.82 -11.33
N LYS A 152 -18.90 26.03 -10.28
CA LYS A 152 -19.58 24.77 -9.93
C LYS A 152 -19.55 23.72 -11.06
N GLN A 153 -18.65 23.88 -12.02
CA GLN A 153 -18.38 22.87 -13.03
C GLN A 153 -17.38 21.85 -12.50
N TYR A 154 -17.50 20.62 -12.99
CA TYR A 154 -16.59 19.52 -12.66
C TYR A 154 -16.30 18.64 -13.88
N ARG A 155 -15.26 17.83 -13.78
CA ARG A 155 -14.98 16.69 -14.65
C ARG A 155 -14.43 15.52 -13.84
N VAL A 156 -14.66 14.30 -14.33
CA VAL A 156 -14.10 13.09 -13.74
C VAL A 156 -12.75 12.81 -14.41
N LEU A 157 -11.73 12.62 -13.58
CA LEU A 157 -10.37 12.32 -14.01
C LEU A 157 -10.08 10.81 -14.00
N GLY A 158 -10.89 10.01 -13.31
CA GLY A 158 -10.71 8.57 -13.24
C GLY A 158 -11.71 7.89 -12.30
N TYR A 159 -11.95 6.60 -12.53
CA TYR A 159 -12.87 5.76 -11.77
C TYR A 159 -12.37 4.32 -11.64
N THR A 160 -12.67 3.66 -10.53
CA THR A 160 -12.43 2.23 -10.35
C THR A 160 -13.31 1.65 -9.24
N GLU A 161 -13.69 0.38 -9.37
CA GLU A 161 -14.39 -0.38 -8.32
C GLU A 161 -13.48 -1.42 -7.65
N ARG A 162 -12.20 -1.50 -8.07
CA ARG A 162 -11.27 -2.52 -7.55
C ARG A 162 -10.57 -2.04 -6.29
N HIS A 163 -9.71 -1.05 -6.47
CA HIS A 163 -8.91 -0.48 -5.38
C HIS A 163 -8.42 0.90 -5.80
N ILE A 164 -8.23 1.78 -4.84
CA ILE A 164 -7.81 3.17 -5.06
C ILE A 164 -6.47 3.31 -5.80
N GLU A 165 -5.60 2.29 -5.73
CA GLU A 165 -4.35 2.21 -6.51
C GLU A 165 -4.60 2.01 -8.02
N ASN A 166 -5.75 1.45 -8.38
CA ASN A 166 -6.16 1.14 -9.74
C ASN A 166 -7.09 2.22 -10.30
N ILE A 167 -6.98 3.46 -9.83
CA ILE A 167 -7.66 4.58 -10.47
C ILE A 167 -6.96 4.80 -11.79
N TYR A 168 -7.58 4.26 -12.83
CA TYR A 168 -7.18 4.54 -14.19
C TYR A 168 -7.48 6.02 -14.42
N PHE A 169 -6.41 6.77 -14.70
CA PHE A 169 -6.56 7.95 -15.51
C PHE A 169 -6.99 7.40 -16.87
N ASP A 170 -8.28 7.46 -17.20
CA ASP A 170 -8.60 7.49 -18.62
C ASP A 170 -7.81 8.70 -19.13
N ASP A 171 -6.89 8.48 -20.07
CA ASP A 171 -6.01 9.55 -20.61
C ASP A 171 -6.82 10.73 -21.16
N THR A 172 -8.14 10.57 -21.26
CA THR A 172 -9.13 11.59 -21.54
C THR A 172 -10.07 11.80 -20.34
N PRO A 173 -9.83 12.84 -19.50
CA PRO A 173 -10.83 13.34 -18.56
C PRO A 173 -12.16 13.57 -19.25
N THR A 174 -13.27 13.40 -18.52
CA THR A 174 -14.59 13.77 -19.07
C THR A 174 -14.63 15.26 -19.40
N ASN A 175 -15.54 15.66 -20.29
CA ASN A 175 -15.84 17.08 -20.51
C ASN A 175 -16.30 17.74 -19.21
N TRP A 176 -16.03 19.04 -19.09
CA TRP A 176 -16.56 19.86 -18.02
C TRP A 176 -18.09 19.90 -18.08
N ALA A 177 -18.74 19.68 -16.94
CA ALA A 177 -20.19 19.68 -16.82
C ALA A 177 -20.63 20.35 -15.52
N TYR A 178 -21.85 20.89 -15.51
CA TYR A 178 -22.46 21.36 -14.26
C TYR A 178 -22.98 20.17 -13.45
N SER A 179 -22.75 20.21 -12.14
CA SER A 179 -23.34 19.22 -11.23
C SER A 179 -24.85 19.43 -11.09
N ARG A 180 -25.62 18.34 -11.14
CA ARG A 180 -27.08 18.39 -10.93
C ARG A 180 -27.40 18.30 -9.44
N GLN A 181 -28.29 19.16 -8.95
CA GLN A 181 -28.80 19.08 -7.58
C GLN A 181 -29.28 17.65 -7.26
N GLY A 182 -28.94 17.14 -6.08
CA GLY A 182 -29.23 15.74 -5.70
C GLY A 182 -28.13 14.74 -6.06
N SER A 183 -27.28 15.05 -7.05
CA SER A 183 -26.20 14.15 -7.45
C SER A 183 -25.07 14.10 -6.42
N SER A 184 -24.34 12.97 -6.37
CA SER A 184 -23.16 12.84 -5.50
C SER A 184 -22.08 13.85 -5.81
N LYS A 185 -21.97 14.29 -7.06
CA LYS A 185 -21.03 15.35 -7.47
C LYS A 185 -21.46 16.72 -6.96
N TYR A 186 -22.75 17.03 -6.97
CA TYR A 186 -23.26 18.29 -6.42
C TYR A 186 -22.98 18.39 -4.92
N ASP A 187 -23.23 17.32 -4.17
CA ASP A 187 -22.98 17.30 -2.72
C ASP A 187 -21.49 17.35 -2.38
N LEU A 188 -20.66 16.60 -3.12
CA LEU A 188 -19.20 16.68 -3.00
C LEU A 188 -18.70 18.13 -3.20
N ILE A 189 -19.11 18.77 -4.30
CA ILE A 189 -18.66 20.12 -4.65
C ILE A 189 -19.10 21.10 -3.56
N ASN A 190 -20.35 21.03 -3.12
CA ASN A 190 -20.84 21.94 -2.09
C ASN A 190 -20.16 21.73 -0.74
N TYR A 191 -19.96 20.47 -0.33
CA TYR A 191 -19.26 20.14 0.90
C TYR A 191 -17.81 20.65 0.87
N VAL A 192 -17.04 20.36 -0.18
CA VAL A 192 -15.63 20.78 -0.25
C VAL A 192 -15.53 22.30 -0.37
N CYS A 193 -16.35 22.94 -1.20
CA CYS A 193 -16.31 24.38 -1.36
C CYS A 193 -16.75 25.17 -0.12
N SER A 194 -17.48 24.56 0.82
CA SER A 194 -17.87 25.20 2.08
C SER A 194 -16.93 24.89 3.24
N THR A 195 -16.15 23.80 3.16
CA THR A 195 -15.32 23.32 4.29
C THR A 195 -13.82 23.40 4.05
N LYS A 196 -13.37 23.46 2.79
CA LYS A 196 -11.94 23.39 2.41
C LYS A 196 -11.44 24.63 1.64
N ARG A 197 -12.29 25.63 1.44
CA ARG A 197 -11.94 26.88 0.76
C ARG A 197 -11.31 27.89 1.72
#